data_AF-A0A4P7GWB3-F1
#
_entry.id   AF-A0A4P7GWB3-F1
#
_cell.length_a   1.000
_cell.length_b   1.000
_cell.length_c   1.000
_cell.angle_alpha   90.00
_cell.angle_beta   90.00
_cell.angle_gamma   90.00
#
_symmetry.space_group_name_H-M   'P 1'
#
loop_
_entity.id
_entity.type
_entity.pdbx_description
1 polymer ?
#
loop_
_entity_poly.entity_id
_entity_poly.type
_entity_poly.pdbx_seq_one_letter_code
_entity_poly.pdbx_strand_id
1 'polypeptide(L)'
;MSVPAQAAGSWYVDLDGHWAADEIRVLWEEGVTDGYSRPDALGRPQTYFLPNAYMERAQFAVLLAKVMGLAPDTTGPPVYPDVPPGYRAGGDLDAYPWVQAGARAGLFPDEPGRPFRPGDVVRRDEAVAMLVHALELTWYADRMPESRIEALLGAYRDADRIRPALRRAVAAAVDLAIVVGYGDGFLRPDRSLTRAEGATLIYKSALLRVGADPPSFSPDGDHVQDRTRLGARALLNRNQTAWEVQVLTPDGQPVRTWSGQWLPASWDWDGRDEGGRPVPAGLYLLRGELVARQGTRFTSAVEPLEVVYHRLVATASPAVVEAGEPVHIQALTEGPVVRVVVHLPGDTAPTPMARTAPGTWEAGWTVPEDTEPGSQALVVVAAFPETVRRETVYVDVLPPLWIQGAVAPNPARPGEPVTVTATVPATTDVVTLHPPNQPSIPLREVGDGRWTARWQVPPDAAPGSSLPLELEARRRDRRAVAHLDLAVAEGAANREPVFHLTH
;
A
#
# COMPACT_ATOMS: atom_id res chain seq x y z
N MET A 1 10.76 19.40 21.42
CA MET A 1 12.16 19.39 20.96
C MET A 1 13.05 19.58 22.18
N SER A 2 13.62 18.50 22.69
CA SER A 2 14.59 18.55 23.78
C SER A 2 15.91 19.05 23.18
N VAL A 3 16.46 20.12 23.74
CA VAL A 3 17.77 20.62 23.37
C VAL A 3 18.80 19.53 23.72
N PRO A 4 19.64 19.02 22.79
CA PRO A 4 20.69 18.07 23.17
C PRO A 4 21.62 18.74 24.19
N ALA A 5 22.00 17.97 25.21
CA ALA A 5 22.83 18.41 26.32
C ALA A 5 24.18 18.91 25.79
N GLN A 6 24.57 20.12 26.18
CA GLN A 6 25.93 20.60 25.97
C GLN A 6 26.90 19.70 26.75
N ALA A 7 28.05 19.35 26.17
CA ALA A 7 29.09 18.58 26.85
C ALA A 7 29.33 19.15 28.26
N ALA A 8 28.99 18.37 29.29
CA ALA A 8 28.97 18.86 30.67
C ALA A 8 30.34 18.80 31.37
N GLY A 9 31.40 18.37 30.67
CA GLY A 9 32.72 18.07 31.24
C GLY A 9 33.89 18.49 30.35
N SER A 10 35.11 18.33 30.86
CA SER A 10 36.34 18.63 30.12
C SER A 10 36.62 17.62 29.00
N TRP A 11 37.36 18.04 27.98
CA TRP A 11 37.85 17.17 26.91
C TRP A 11 38.73 16.02 27.47
N TYR A 12 38.73 14.89 26.77
CA TYR A 12 39.48 13.69 27.14
C TYR A 12 40.97 13.82 26.83
N VAL A 13 41.80 13.75 27.87
CA VAL A 13 43.25 14.00 27.77
C VAL A 13 44.03 12.87 27.09
N ASP A 14 43.46 11.66 27.08
CA ASP A 14 44.05 10.44 26.51
C ASP A 14 43.64 10.17 25.05
N LEU A 15 42.98 11.13 24.41
CA LEU A 15 42.66 11.11 22.99
C LEU A 15 43.63 11.92 22.13
N ASP A 16 44.60 12.62 22.73
CA ASP A 16 45.58 13.37 21.94
C ASP A 16 46.41 12.41 21.06
N GLY A 17 46.42 12.67 19.74
CA GLY A 17 47.04 11.80 18.74
C GLY A 17 46.38 10.43 18.51
N HIS A 18 45.23 10.14 19.15
CA HIS A 18 44.53 8.87 18.96
C HIS A 18 43.73 8.85 17.65
N TRP A 19 43.71 7.73 16.92
CA TRP A 19 43.08 7.63 15.60
C TRP A 19 41.57 7.95 15.59
N ALA A 20 40.88 7.71 16.71
CA ALA A 20 39.44 7.94 16.87
C ALA A 20 39.11 9.31 17.50
N ALA A 21 40.11 10.17 17.69
CA ALA A 21 39.94 11.42 18.46
C ALA A 21 38.89 12.34 17.86
N ASP A 22 38.85 12.46 16.53
CA ASP A 22 37.93 13.35 15.83
C ASP A 22 36.48 12.84 15.92
N GLU A 23 36.24 11.54 15.71
CA GLU A 23 34.89 10.97 15.85
C GLU A 23 34.37 11.06 17.28
N ILE A 24 35.22 10.76 18.27
CA ILE A 24 34.85 10.87 19.68
C ILE A 24 34.64 12.33 20.08
N ARG A 25 35.36 13.28 19.47
CA ARG A 25 35.15 14.71 19.71
C ARG A 25 33.75 15.14 19.33
N VAL A 26 33.27 14.76 18.16
CA VAL A 26 31.90 15.07 17.75
C VAL A 26 30.89 14.43 18.71
N LEU A 27 31.07 13.16 19.06
CA LEU A 27 30.16 12.49 20.00
C LEU A 27 30.20 13.11 21.40
N TRP A 28 31.34 13.62 21.85
CA TRP A 28 31.47 14.36 23.10
C TRP A 28 30.76 15.70 23.05
N GLU A 29 30.94 16.47 21.96
CA GLU A 29 30.25 17.75 21.74
C GLU A 29 28.72 17.59 21.75
N GLU A 30 28.23 16.47 21.22
CA GLU A 30 26.81 16.09 21.21
C GLU A 30 26.33 15.41 22.50
N GLY A 31 27.19 15.28 23.53
CA GLY A 31 26.84 14.70 24.83
C GLY A 31 26.62 13.18 24.82
N VAL A 32 27.01 12.50 23.74
CA VAL A 32 26.87 11.05 23.56
C VAL A 32 27.90 10.27 24.34
N THR A 33 29.17 10.70 24.33
CA THR A 33 30.23 10.01 25.09
C THR A 33 30.40 10.60 26.48
N ASP A 34 30.69 9.71 27.44
CA ASP A 34 31.16 10.06 28.78
C ASP A 34 32.57 9.49 29.01
N GLY A 35 33.35 10.19 29.83
CA GLY A 35 34.66 9.74 30.31
C GLY A 35 34.70 9.55 31.82
N TYR A 36 35.82 9.05 32.29
CA TYR A 36 36.10 8.77 33.69
C TYR A 36 36.91 9.91 34.29
N SER A 37 36.46 10.45 35.42
CA SER A 37 37.27 11.42 36.17
C SER A 37 38.31 10.69 37.00
N ARG A 38 39.59 10.91 36.72
CA ARG A 38 40.71 10.31 37.46
C ARG A 38 41.76 11.38 37.77
N PRO A 39 42.40 11.35 38.94
CA PRO A 39 43.50 12.25 39.23
C PRO A 39 44.71 11.93 38.33
N ASP A 40 45.42 12.96 37.89
CA ASP A 40 46.72 12.80 37.25
C ASP A 40 47.83 12.49 38.27
N ALA A 41 49.07 12.38 37.80
CA ALA A 41 50.23 12.11 38.65
C ALA A 41 50.46 13.16 39.76
N LEU A 42 49.84 14.33 39.65
CA LEU A 42 49.90 15.42 40.63
C LEU A 42 48.61 15.55 41.46
N GLY A 43 47.67 14.60 41.33
CA GLY A 43 46.40 14.59 42.07
C GLY A 43 45.31 15.51 41.48
N ARG A 44 45.54 16.11 40.30
CA ARG A 44 44.56 17.02 39.69
C ARG A 44 43.52 16.22 38.90
N PRO A 45 42.21 16.52 39.02
CA PRO A 45 41.19 15.78 38.29
C PRO A 45 41.34 16.00 36.78
N GLN A 46 41.47 14.90 36.03
CA GLN A 46 41.43 14.88 34.57
C GLN A 46 40.33 13.92 34.09
N THR A 47 39.84 14.13 32.88
CA THR A 47 38.82 13.26 32.27
C THR A 47 39.47 12.38 31.22
N TYR A 48 39.25 11.07 31.32
CA TYR A 48 39.82 10.06 30.43
C TYR A 48 38.72 9.31 29.68
N PHE A 49 38.86 9.13 28.38
CA PHE A 49 37.94 8.31 27.61
C PHE A 49 38.25 6.81 27.69
N LEU A 50 39.52 6.45 27.90
CA LEU A 50 40.06 5.09 27.87
C LEU A 50 39.82 4.38 26.52
N PRO A 51 40.29 4.94 25.39
CA PRO A 51 39.92 4.49 24.04
C PRO A 51 40.27 3.03 23.74
N ASN A 52 41.32 2.51 24.36
CA ASN A 52 41.82 1.15 24.14
C ASN A 52 41.28 0.13 25.15
N ALA A 53 40.52 0.56 26.16
CA ALA A 53 39.87 -0.36 27.08
C ALA A 53 38.72 -1.09 26.37
N TYR A 54 38.50 -2.35 26.74
CA TYR A 54 37.35 -3.10 26.26
C TYR A 54 36.04 -2.47 26.74
N MET A 55 35.04 -2.44 25.87
CA MET A 55 33.74 -1.83 26.16
C MET A 55 32.77 -2.86 26.74
N GLU A 56 32.16 -2.53 27.88
CA GLU A 56 31.06 -3.32 28.43
C GLU A 56 29.77 -3.13 27.62
N ARG A 57 28.91 -4.16 27.60
CA ARG A 57 27.61 -4.15 26.90
C ARG A 57 26.73 -2.97 27.33
N ALA A 58 26.69 -2.66 28.63
CA ALA A 58 25.95 -1.51 29.15
C ALA A 58 26.53 -0.16 28.68
N GLN A 59 27.85 -0.05 28.52
CA GLN A 59 28.46 1.18 28.01
C GLN A 59 28.06 1.41 26.54
N PHE A 60 28.06 0.35 25.72
CA PHE A 60 27.60 0.45 24.34
C PHE A 60 26.11 0.82 24.26
N ALA A 61 25.28 0.23 25.12
CA ALA A 61 23.86 0.52 25.23
C ALA A 61 23.57 1.98 25.61
N VAL A 62 24.37 2.57 26.51
CA VAL A 62 24.29 3.99 26.85
C VAL A 62 24.61 4.87 25.65
N LEU A 63 25.68 4.57 24.90
CA LEU A 63 26.01 5.32 23.67
C LEU A 63 24.87 5.25 22.65
N LEU A 64 24.27 4.06 22.46
CA LEU A 64 23.10 3.89 21.58
C LEU A 64 21.90 4.72 22.06
N ALA A 65 21.52 4.64 23.34
CA ALA A 65 20.37 5.39 23.85
C ALA A 65 20.57 6.91 23.69
N LYS A 66 21.78 7.40 23.97
CA LYS A 66 22.13 8.81 23.83
C LYS A 66 22.15 9.27 22.37
N VAL A 67 22.79 8.52 21.47
CA VAL A 67 22.83 8.91 20.04
C VAL A 67 21.43 8.90 19.42
N MET A 68 20.54 8.02 19.90
CA MET A 68 19.14 8.00 19.47
C MET A 68 18.31 9.17 20.00
N GLY A 69 18.89 10.03 20.86
CA GLY A 69 18.26 11.23 21.41
C GLY A 69 17.29 10.94 22.54
N LEU A 70 17.41 9.79 23.21
CA LEU A 70 16.57 9.44 24.35
C LEU A 70 16.92 10.31 25.57
N ALA A 71 15.96 10.43 26.48
CA ALA A 71 16.19 11.00 27.81
C ALA A 71 16.40 9.86 28.82
N PRO A 72 17.22 10.06 29.88
CA PRO A 72 17.37 9.06 30.93
C PRO A 72 16.02 8.81 31.63
N ASP A 73 15.65 7.54 31.81
CA ASP A 73 14.39 7.13 32.40
C ASP A 73 14.62 6.33 33.68
N THR A 74 14.13 6.84 34.81
CA THR A 74 14.21 6.18 36.12
C THR A 74 12.86 5.64 36.60
N THR A 75 11.82 5.73 35.78
CA THR A 75 10.44 5.46 36.18
C THR A 75 10.10 3.97 36.10
N GLY A 76 9.22 3.51 36.99
CA GLY A 76 8.73 2.13 37.01
C GLY A 76 9.78 1.07 37.37
N PRO A 77 9.42 -0.22 37.28
CA PRO A 77 10.36 -1.30 37.57
C PRO A 77 11.44 -1.41 36.47
N PRO A 78 12.65 -1.91 36.80
CA PRO A 78 13.68 -2.21 35.82
C PRO A 78 13.17 -3.19 34.76
N VAL A 79 13.43 -2.89 33.48
CA VAL A 79 13.12 -3.79 32.36
C VAL A 79 13.97 -5.06 32.42
N TYR A 80 15.24 -4.92 32.82
CA TYR A 80 16.15 -6.03 33.00
C TYR A 80 16.52 -6.20 34.49
N PRO A 81 16.41 -7.42 35.04
CA PRO A 81 16.60 -7.66 36.48
C PRO A 81 18.05 -7.45 36.94
N ASP A 82 19.03 -7.62 36.05
CA ASP A 82 20.46 -7.44 36.30
C ASP A 82 20.95 -6.01 36.00
N VAL A 83 20.05 -5.10 35.67
CA VAL A 83 20.32 -3.65 35.56
C VAL A 83 19.39 -2.89 36.52
N PRO A 84 19.60 -3.00 37.85
CA PRO A 84 18.76 -2.32 38.84
C PRO A 84 19.05 -0.80 38.92
N PRO A 85 18.18 -0.02 39.60
CA PRO A 85 18.44 1.40 39.84
C PRO A 85 19.79 1.62 40.50
N GLY A 86 20.61 2.50 39.91
CA GLY A 86 21.96 2.82 40.38
C GLY A 86 23.07 1.91 39.84
N TYR A 87 22.77 0.96 38.94
CA TYR A 87 23.79 0.14 38.27
C TYR A 87 24.85 1.01 37.57
N ARG A 88 26.13 0.76 37.90
CA ARG A 88 27.29 1.48 37.35
C ARG A 88 28.08 0.62 36.36
N ALA A 89 28.18 1.08 35.12
CA ALA A 89 29.02 0.44 34.11
C ALA A 89 30.45 1.01 34.14
N GLY A 90 31.47 0.15 34.04
CA GLY A 90 32.88 0.57 34.10
C GLY A 90 33.28 1.34 35.36
N GLY A 91 32.54 1.20 36.46
CA GLY A 91 32.79 1.85 37.75
C GLY A 91 31.96 3.11 38.01
N ASP A 92 31.89 4.04 37.06
CA ASP A 92 31.37 5.40 37.32
C ASP A 92 30.09 5.76 36.53
N LEU A 93 29.84 5.12 35.38
CA LEU A 93 28.76 5.48 34.47
C LEU A 93 27.41 4.96 34.98
N ASP A 94 26.48 5.85 35.30
CA ASP A 94 25.10 5.48 35.63
C ASP A 94 24.38 4.95 34.38
N ALA A 95 24.40 3.63 34.19
CA ALA A 95 23.88 3.01 32.98
C ALA A 95 22.38 2.68 33.10
N TYR A 96 21.87 2.50 34.32
CA TYR A 96 20.47 2.15 34.55
C TYR A 96 19.48 3.02 33.77
N PRO A 97 19.47 4.36 33.91
CA PRO A 97 18.40 5.15 33.31
C PRO A 97 18.43 5.14 31.77
N TRP A 98 19.60 4.94 31.17
CA TRP A 98 19.77 4.87 29.72
C TRP A 98 19.41 3.51 29.16
N VAL A 99 19.81 2.44 29.83
CA VAL A 99 19.41 1.07 29.45
C VAL A 99 17.89 0.91 29.60
N GLN A 100 17.30 1.47 30.66
CA GLN A 100 15.85 1.49 30.84
C GLN A 100 15.14 2.21 29.69
N ALA A 101 15.58 3.44 29.36
CA ALA A 101 15.01 4.22 28.26
C ALA A 101 15.16 3.52 26.91
N GLY A 102 16.35 2.99 26.62
CA GLY A 102 16.64 2.27 25.38
C GLY A 102 15.80 1.01 25.23
N ALA A 103 15.62 0.23 26.29
CA ALA A 103 14.79 -0.97 26.25
C ALA A 103 13.31 -0.64 25.99
N ARG A 104 12.78 0.41 26.64
CA ARG A 104 11.39 0.86 26.42
C ARG A 104 11.16 1.46 25.04
N ALA A 105 12.19 2.05 24.46
CA ALA A 105 12.19 2.52 23.08
C ALA A 105 12.45 1.40 22.05
N GLY A 106 12.63 0.14 22.48
CA GLY A 106 12.87 -0.97 21.58
C GLY A 106 14.25 -0.96 20.90
N LEU A 107 15.27 -0.34 21.51
CA LEU A 107 16.62 -0.26 20.91
C LEU A 107 17.45 -1.54 21.05
N PHE A 108 17.05 -2.47 21.93
CA PHE A 108 17.84 -3.65 22.25
C PHE A 108 17.09 -4.93 21.89
N PRO A 109 17.78 -5.93 21.31
CA PRO A 109 17.16 -7.19 20.91
C PRO A 109 16.83 -8.11 22.10
N ASP A 110 17.25 -7.79 23.32
CA ASP A 110 17.02 -8.62 24.50
C ASP A 110 15.57 -8.52 24.99
N GLU A 111 15.01 -9.67 25.38
CA GLU A 111 13.63 -9.74 25.89
C GLU A 111 13.51 -9.07 27.27
N PRO A 112 12.50 -8.20 27.50
CA PRO A 112 12.17 -7.69 28.83
C PRO A 112 12.02 -8.82 29.88
N GLY A 113 12.57 -8.62 31.07
CA GLY A 113 12.56 -9.59 32.17
C GLY A 113 13.64 -10.67 32.11
N ARG A 114 14.42 -10.77 31.01
CA ARG A 114 15.62 -11.62 30.92
C ARG A 114 16.88 -10.83 31.30
N PRO A 115 17.97 -11.49 31.74
CA PRO A 115 19.24 -10.80 32.00
C PRO A 115 19.79 -10.10 30.76
N PHE A 116 20.14 -8.82 30.89
CA PHE A 116 20.76 -8.02 29.84
C PHE A 116 22.25 -8.33 29.66
N ARG A 117 22.92 -8.83 30.71
CA ARG A 117 24.37 -9.05 30.80
C ARG A 117 25.19 -7.77 30.65
N PRO A 118 24.93 -6.75 31.50
CA PRO A 118 25.48 -5.41 31.32
C PRO A 118 27.01 -5.32 31.42
N GLY A 119 27.63 -6.19 32.22
CA GLY A 119 29.08 -6.20 32.48
C GLY A 119 29.89 -7.06 31.49
N ASP A 120 29.23 -7.80 30.60
CA ASP A 120 29.93 -8.57 29.58
C ASP A 120 30.64 -7.62 28.60
N VAL A 121 31.85 -7.98 28.19
CA VAL A 121 32.54 -7.22 27.14
C VAL A 121 31.85 -7.48 25.80
N VAL A 122 31.46 -6.40 25.11
CA VAL A 122 30.69 -6.51 23.87
C VAL A 122 31.55 -7.02 22.72
N ARG A 123 31.12 -8.13 22.10
CA ARG A 123 31.69 -8.61 20.83
C ARG A 123 31.26 -7.73 19.67
N ARG A 124 32.10 -7.65 18.62
CA ARG A 124 31.80 -6.89 17.41
C ARG A 124 30.49 -7.32 16.75
N ASP A 125 30.25 -8.62 16.59
CA ASP A 125 28.97 -9.12 16.03
C ASP A 125 27.74 -8.73 16.88
N GLU A 126 27.90 -8.65 18.19
CA GLU A 126 26.86 -8.22 19.11
C GLU A 126 26.52 -6.75 18.97
N ALA A 127 27.57 -5.90 18.95
CA ALA A 127 27.41 -4.46 18.81
C ALA A 127 26.73 -4.12 17.48
N VAL A 128 27.11 -4.84 16.41
CA VAL A 128 26.48 -4.71 15.10
C VAL A 128 25.01 -5.14 15.15
N ALA A 129 24.69 -6.27 15.77
CA ALA A 129 23.30 -6.70 15.90
C ALA A 129 22.44 -5.73 16.73
N MET A 130 22.98 -5.19 17.82
CA MET A 130 22.31 -4.14 18.60
C MET A 130 22.10 -2.86 17.79
N LEU A 131 23.08 -2.46 16.97
CA LEU A 131 22.97 -1.31 16.10
C LEU A 131 21.91 -1.51 15.01
N VAL A 132 21.89 -2.66 14.34
CA VAL A 132 20.86 -3.02 13.34
C VAL A 132 19.46 -2.97 13.97
N HIS A 133 19.32 -3.46 15.21
CA HIS A 133 18.06 -3.38 15.93
C HIS A 133 17.67 -1.93 16.25
N ALA A 134 18.61 -1.14 16.77
CA ALA A 134 18.38 0.27 17.12
C ALA A 134 18.10 1.18 15.91
N LEU A 135 18.57 0.80 14.72
CA LEU A 135 18.26 1.45 13.44
C LEU A 135 16.97 0.92 12.81
N GLU A 136 16.22 0.03 13.49
CA GLU A 136 14.96 -0.53 13.00
C GLU A 136 15.11 -1.34 11.69
N LEU A 137 16.28 -1.95 11.48
CA LEU A 137 16.64 -2.70 10.27
C LEU A 137 16.36 -4.21 10.37
N THR A 138 15.66 -4.66 11.41
CA THR A 138 15.35 -6.09 11.63
C THR A 138 14.46 -6.66 10.53
N TRP A 139 13.47 -5.90 10.06
CA TRP A 139 12.59 -6.34 8.97
C TRP A 139 13.37 -6.66 7.69
N TYR A 140 14.41 -5.87 7.39
CA TYR A 140 15.28 -6.08 6.24
C TYR A 140 16.13 -7.33 6.43
N ALA A 141 16.72 -7.49 7.63
CA ALA A 141 17.52 -8.65 7.98
C ALA A 141 16.71 -9.97 7.96
N ASP A 142 15.45 -9.93 8.40
CA ASP A 142 14.57 -11.10 8.49
C ASP A 142 14.03 -11.52 7.11
N ARG A 143 13.77 -10.57 6.22
CA ARG A 143 13.33 -10.83 4.84
C ARG A 143 14.48 -11.20 3.89
N MET A 144 15.73 -11.06 4.31
CA MET A 144 16.89 -11.39 3.49
C MET A 144 16.95 -12.91 3.22
N PRO A 145 17.02 -13.35 1.95
CA PRO A 145 17.07 -14.77 1.63
C PRO A 145 18.41 -15.39 2.06
N GLU A 146 18.39 -16.66 2.48
CA GLU A 146 19.59 -17.36 2.97
C GLU A 146 20.73 -17.33 1.93
N SER A 147 20.42 -17.46 0.65
CA SER A 147 21.41 -17.38 -0.43
C SER A 147 22.14 -16.03 -0.49
N ARG A 148 21.46 -14.92 -0.17
CA ARG A 148 22.09 -13.59 -0.09
C ARG A 148 22.98 -13.47 1.13
N ILE A 149 22.55 -14.01 2.27
CA ILE A 149 23.34 -14.05 3.51
C ILE A 149 24.65 -14.81 3.27
N GLU A 150 24.57 -16.01 2.68
CA GLU A 150 25.77 -16.80 2.36
C GLU A 150 26.67 -16.09 1.35
N ALA A 151 26.12 -15.42 0.33
CA ALA A 151 26.90 -14.66 -0.63
C ALA A 151 27.64 -13.46 0.01
N LEU A 152 26.98 -12.71 0.89
CA LEU A 152 27.56 -11.55 1.57
C LEU A 152 28.63 -11.97 2.59
N LEU A 153 28.30 -12.95 3.45
CA LEU A 153 29.20 -13.38 4.50
C LEU A 153 30.34 -14.25 3.97
N GLY A 154 30.11 -15.02 2.90
CA GLY A 154 31.12 -15.85 2.24
C GLY A 154 32.30 -15.06 1.64
N ALA A 155 32.17 -13.74 1.49
CA ALA A 155 33.28 -12.86 1.13
C ALA A 155 34.36 -12.75 2.22
N TYR A 156 34.05 -13.17 3.46
CA TYR A 156 34.92 -13.03 4.63
C TYR A 156 35.39 -14.39 5.14
N ARG A 157 36.70 -14.49 5.42
CA ARG A 157 37.35 -15.75 5.81
C ARG A 157 36.98 -16.22 7.22
N ASP A 158 36.46 -15.33 8.04
CA ASP A 158 36.10 -15.55 9.45
C ASP A 158 34.60 -15.44 9.71
N ALA A 159 33.77 -15.52 8.66
CA ALA A 159 32.31 -15.47 8.78
C ALA A 159 31.71 -16.61 9.60
N ASP A 160 32.41 -17.74 9.73
CA ASP A 160 32.07 -18.88 10.58
C ASP A 160 32.16 -18.54 12.08
N ARG A 161 32.91 -17.50 12.45
CA ARG A 161 33.03 -17.02 13.84
C ARG A 161 31.87 -16.14 14.30
N ILE A 162 31.01 -15.71 13.37
CA ILE A 162 29.78 -14.98 13.68
C ILE A 162 28.85 -15.92 14.44
N ARG A 163 28.28 -15.47 15.56
CA ARG A 163 27.27 -16.28 16.26
C ARG A 163 26.11 -16.63 15.32
N PRO A 164 25.64 -17.89 15.26
CA PRO A 164 24.60 -18.29 14.32
C PRO A 164 23.35 -17.40 14.35
N ALA A 165 22.88 -17.03 15.54
CA ALA A 165 21.71 -16.16 15.72
C ALA A 165 21.91 -14.71 15.21
N LEU A 166 23.16 -14.25 15.04
CA LEU A 166 23.48 -12.88 14.63
C LEU A 166 23.84 -12.78 13.15
N ARG A 167 23.90 -13.90 12.41
CA ARG A 167 24.31 -13.93 10.99
C ARG A 167 23.45 -12.99 10.13
N ARG A 168 22.13 -12.98 10.34
CA ARG A 168 21.19 -12.10 9.60
C ARG A 168 21.50 -10.63 9.82
N ALA A 169 21.62 -10.21 11.06
CA ALA A 169 21.92 -8.82 11.40
C ALA A 169 23.29 -8.39 10.86
N VAL A 170 24.32 -9.24 10.98
CA VAL A 170 25.66 -8.94 10.44
C VAL A 170 25.63 -8.88 8.91
N ALA A 171 24.91 -9.78 8.24
CA ALA A 171 24.75 -9.73 6.78
C ALA A 171 24.04 -8.45 6.34
N ALA A 172 22.95 -8.05 7.00
CA ALA A 172 22.25 -6.80 6.72
C ALA A 172 23.18 -5.58 6.90
N ALA A 173 23.96 -5.54 7.98
CA ALA A 173 24.91 -4.45 8.21
C ALA A 173 26.03 -4.38 7.16
N VAL A 174 26.49 -5.53 6.64
CA VAL A 174 27.44 -5.59 5.52
C VAL A 174 26.78 -5.10 4.23
N ASP A 175 25.57 -5.56 3.95
CA ASP A 175 24.82 -5.25 2.73
C ASP A 175 24.53 -3.75 2.59
N LEU A 176 24.15 -3.12 3.71
CA LEU A 176 23.87 -1.69 3.81
C LEU A 176 25.14 -0.85 4.03
N ALA A 177 26.32 -1.47 3.98
CA ALA A 177 27.63 -0.85 4.23
C ALA A 177 27.75 -0.11 5.58
N ILE A 178 26.89 -0.44 6.56
CA ILE A 178 26.97 0.03 7.95
C ILE A 178 28.27 -0.49 8.58
N VAL A 179 28.63 -1.73 8.23
CA VAL A 179 29.89 -2.37 8.63
C VAL A 179 30.65 -2.76 7.38
N VAL A 180 31.89 -2.27 7.31
CA VAL A 180 32.87 -2.72 6.31
C VAL A 180 33.92 -3.56 7.04
N GLY A 181 34.35 -4.66 6.42
CA GLY A 181 35.50 -5.43 6.92
C GLY A 181 36.79 -4.61 6.88
N TYR A 182 37.88 -5.18 7.40
CA TYR A 182 39.14 -4.44 7.55
C TYR A 182 39.95 -4.30 6.23
N GLY A 183 39.37 -4.67 5.09
CA GLY A 183 40.02 -4.66 3.77
C GLY A 183 40.98 -5.83 3.52
N ASP A 184 41.25 -6.64 4.55
CA ASP A 184 42.09 -7.84 4.52
C ASP A 184 41.28 -9.14 4.34
N GLY A 185 39.96 -9.02 4.10
CA GLY A 185 39.04 -10.15 3.99
C GLY A 185 38.51 -10.67 5.33
N PHE A 186 38.65 -9.92 6.42
CA PHE A 186 38.16 -10.29 7.76
C PHE A 186 37.15 -9.28 8.33
N LEU A 187 36.16 -9.78 9.06
CA LEU A 187 35.20 -8.99 9.85
C LEU A 187 35.62 -8.86 11.32
N ARG A 188 36.36 -9.85 11.83
CA ARG A 188 36.73 -10.05 13.24
C ARG A 188 35.50 -10.03 14.17
N PRO A 189 34.48 -10.87 13.90
CA PRO A 189 33.16 -10.78 14.54
C PRO A 189 33.17 -11.18 16.03
N ASP A 190 34.10 -12.06 16.42
CA ASP A 190 34.29 -12.57 17.78
C ASP A 190 35.19 -11.69 18.65
N ARG A 191 35.84 -10.69 18.07
CA ARG A 191 36.68 -9.75 18.80
C ARG A 191 35.82 -8.82 19.66
N SER A 192 36.23 -8.65 20.90
CA SER A 192 35.71 -7.61 21.80
C SER A 192 36.07 -6.21 21.29
N LEU A 193 35.07 -5.32 21.24
CA LEU A 193 35.30 -3.93 20.84
C LEU A 193 36.04 -3.16 21.93
N THR A 194 36.97 -2.31 21.49
CA THR A 194 37.45 -1.23 22.36
C THR A 194 36.43 -0.10 22.46
N ARG A 195 36.59 0.76 23.46
CA ARG A 195 35.74 1.95 23.62
C ARG A 195 35.77 2.87 22.41
N ALA A 196 36.95 3.04 21.79
CA ALA A 196 37.11 3.79 20.56
C ALA A 196 36.37 3.15 19.39
N GLU A 197 36.51 1.83 19.19
CA GLU A 197 35.84 1.13 18.09
C GLU A 197 34.31 1.18 18.22
N GLY A 198 33.76 1.02 19.43
CA GLY A 198 32.33 1.16 19.67
C GLY A 198 31.83 2.58 19.43
N ALA A 199 32.56 3.60 19.87
CA ALA A 199 32.19 5.00 19.61
C ALA A 199 32.25 5.34 18.12
N THR A 200 33.28 4.91 17.39
CA THR A 200 33.38 5.12 15.94
C THR A 200 32.25 4.43 15.18
N LEU A 201 31.83 3.23 15.62
CA LEU A 201 30.68 2.54 15.02
C LEU A 201 29.41 3.38 15.17
N ILE A 202 29.16 3.94 16.36
CA ILE A 202 28.02 4.84 16.61
C ILE A 202 28.10 6.12 15.79
N TYR A 203 29.28 6.76 15.75
CA TYR A 203 29.52 7.97 14.97
C TYR A 203 29.15 7.78 13.49
N LYS A 204 29.62 6.69 12.88
CA LYS A 204 29.45 6.43 11.45
C LYS A 204 28.01 6.07 11.05
N SER A 205 27.21 5.58 11.99
CA SER A 205 25.91 4.98 11.67
C SER A 205 24.71 5.73 12.22
N ALA A 206 24.86 6.53 13.29
CA ALA A 206 23.70 7.05 14.03
C ALA A 206 23.70 8.57 14.27
N LEU A 207 24.75 9.31 13.90
CA LEU A 207 24.77 10.77 14.04
C LEU A 207 23.76 11.49 13.14
N LEU A 208 23.62 11.00 11.92
CA LEU A 208 22.58 11.35 10.97
C LEU A 208 21.82 10.07 10.67
N ARG A 209 20.52 10.09 10.92
CA ARG A 209 19.61 9.01 10.56
C ARG A 209 18.63 9.55 9.54
N VAL A 210 18.48 8.82 8.45
CA VAL A 210 17.37 8.99 7.52
C VAL A 210 16.42 7.81 7.70
N GLY A 211 15.24 7.87 7.11
CA GLY A 211 14.30 6.76 7.20
C GLY A 211 13.02 7.06 6.45
N ALA A 212 12.23 6.02 6.24
CA ALA A 212 10.93 6.06 5.60
C ALA A 212 9.91 5.39 6.50
N ASP A 213 8.75 6.03 6.67
CA ASP A 213 7.63 5.47 7.41
C ASP A 213 6.34 5.60 6.57
N PRO A 214 5.76 4.47 6.08
CA PRO A 214 6.29 3.11 6.18
C PRO A 214 7.53 2.90 5.29
N PRO A 215 8.41 1.91 5.59
CA PRO A 215 9.58 1.57 4.78
C PRO A 215 9.23 0.75 3.52
N SER A 216 7.95 0.47 3.29
CA SER A 216 7.42 -0.15 2.07
C SER A 216 6.10 0.54 1.70
N PHE A 217 5.91 0.90 0.43
CA PHE A 217 4.72 1.62 -0.03
C PHE A 217 4.39 1.34 -1.51
N SER A 218 3.16 1.68 -1.93
CA SER A 218 2.59 1.38 -3.25
C SER A 218 2.11 2.65 -3.97
N PRO A 219 2.96 3.30 -4.78
CA PRO A 219 2.62 4.53 -5.49
C PRO A 219 1.82 4.29 -6.79
N ASP A 220 0.71 3.54 -6.73
CA ASP A 220 -0.11 3.20 -7.91
C ASP A 220 -1.26 4.18 -8.19
N GLY A 221 -1.50 5.13 -7.29
CA GLY A 221 -2.50 6.20 -7.42
C GLY A 221 -3.89 5.82 -6.92
N ASP A 222 -4.02 4.75 -6.12
CA ASP A 222 -5.29 4.26 -5.57
C ASP A 222 -5.69 4.91 -4.23
N HIS A 223 -4.92 5.90 -3.78
CA HIS A 223 -5.04 6.60 -2.50
C HIS A 223 -4.70 5.76 -1.25
N VAL A 224 -4.17 4.55 -1.41
CA VAL A 224 -3.77 3.64 -0.33
C VAL A 224 -2.27 3.39 -0.37
N GLN A 225 -1.54 3.98 0.59
CA GLN A 225 -0.07 3.86 0.68
C GLN A 225 0.66 4.39 -0.56
N ASP A 226 0.09 5.40 -1.23
CA ASP A 226 0.69 6.07 -2.41
C ASP A 226 1.98 6.83 -2.12
N ARG A 227 2.27 7.06 -0.84
CA ARG A 227 3.41 7.85 -0.38
C ARG A 227 4.02 7.24 0.86
N THR A 228 5.33 7.43 0.99
CA THR A 228 6.04 7.24 2.25
C THR A 228 6.48 8.58 2.81
N ARG A 229 6.47 8.73 4.14
CA ARG A 229 7.03 9.89 4.80
C ARG A 229 8.52 9.64 5.04
N LEU A 230 9.34 10.39 4.32
CA LEU A 230 10.77 10.46 4.57
C LEU A 230 11.04 11.35 5.78
N GLY A 231 11.95 10.91 6.63
CA GLY A 231 12.40 11.64 7.81
C GLY A 231 13.91 11.68 7.88
N ALA A 232 14.43 12.75 8.46
CA ALA A 232 15.85 12.85 8.77
C ALA A 232 16.02 13.47 10.16
N ARG A 233 16.87 12.85 10.98
CA ARG A 233 17.19 13.29 12.34
C ARG A 233 18.70 13.32 12.49
N ALA A 234 19.21 14.45 12.94
CA ALA A 234 20.61 14.59 13.31
C ALA A 234 20.73 15.17 14.72
N LEU A 235 21.80 14.80 15.41
CA LEU A 235 22.19 15.50 16.64
C LEU A 235 22.87 16.85 16.34
N LEU A 236 23.45 16.98 15.14
CA LEU A 236 24.27 18.10 14.63
C LEU A 236 23.52 19.43 14.37
N ASN A 237 22.35 19.64 14.99
CA ASN A 237 21.37 20.67 14.61
C ASN A 237 21.88 22.12 14.71
N ARG A 238 23.00 22.38 15.39
CA ARG A 238 23.53 23.75 15.60
C ARG A 238 24.63 24.14 14.61
N ASN A 239 25.18 23.17 13.89
CA ASN A 239 26.35 23.36 13.04
C ASN A 239 26.09 23.13 11.56
N GLN A 240 24.86 22.78 11.17
CA GLN A 240 24.49 22.53 9.77
C GLN A 240 24.53 23.79 8.89
N THR A 241 25.05 23.65 7.67
CA THR A 241 25.02 24.66 6.60
C THR A 241 24.37 24.16 5.32
N ALA A 242 24.35 22.85 5.09
CA ALA A 242 23.63 22.23 3.98
C ALA A 242 23.22 20.79 4.34
N TRP A 243 22.23 20.27 3.62
CA TRP A 243 21.88 18.86 3.63
C TRP A 243 21.53 18.36 2.23
N GLU A 244 21.67 17.05 2.09
CA GLU A 244 21.18 16.29 0.95
C GLU A 244 20.61 14.96 1.45
N VAL A 245 19.48 14.52 0.91
CA VAL A 245 18.99 13.15 1.05
C VAL A 245 18.65 12.61 -0.33
N GLN A 246 19.12 11.40 -0.61
CA GLN A 246 18.96 10.72 -1.89
C GLN A 246 18.20 9.43 -1.71
N VAL A 247 17.27 9.16 -2.63
CA VAL A 247 16.83 7.80 -2.94
C VAL A 247 17.76 7.27 -4.03
N LEU A 248 18.37 6.14 -3.77
CA LEU A 248 19.34 5.48 -4.63
C LEU A 248 18.79 4.12 -5.06
N THR A 249 19.17 3.67 -6.25
CA THR A 249 19.06 2.25 -6.62
C THR A 249 20.04 1.39 -5.78
N PRO A 250 19.89 0.04 -5.75
CA PRO A 250 20.81 -0.83 -5.02
C PRO A 250 22.28 -0.75 -5.47
N ASP A 251 22.54 -0.34 -6.71
CA ASP A 251 23.88 -0.08 -7.26
C ASP A 251 24.39 1.35 -6.97
N GLY A 252 23.65 2.14 -6.20
CA GLY A 252 24.06 3.46 -5.71
C GLY A 252 23.79 4.62 -6.67
N GLN A 253 22.96 4.43 -7.71
CA GLN A 253 22.60 5.52 -8.64
C GLN A 253 21.46 6.36 -8.08
N PRO A 254 21.56 7.70 -8.12
CA PRO A 254 20.51 8.57 -7.63
C PRO A 254 19.25 8.52 -8.50
N VAL A 255 18.11 8.35 -7.85
CA VAL A 255 16.77 8.31 -8.44
C VAL A 255 16.03 9.62 -8.16
N ARG A 256 16.17 10.12 -6.92
CA ARG A 256 15.54 11.35 -6.45
C ARG A 256 16.44 12.01 -5.41
N THR A 257 16.63 13.32 -5.50
CA THR A 257 17.44 14.08 -4.53
C THR A 257 16.66 15.24 -3.93
N TRP A 258 16.76 15.42 -2.62
CA TRP A 258 16.32 16.63 -1.94
C TRP A 258 17.50 17.26 -1.23
N SER A 259 17.59 18.58 -1.28
CA SER A 259 18.67 19.33 -0.62
C SER A 259 18.18 20.69 -0.15
N GLY A 260 18.95 21.29 0.76
CA GLY A 260 18.64 22.61 1.27
C GLY A 260 19.62 23.06 2.34
N GLN A 261 19.33 24.21 2.94
CA GLN A 261 20.16 24.77 4.02
C GLN A 261 19.84 24.16 5.38
N TRP A 262 18.55 23.99 5.69
CA TRP A 262 18.04 23.53 6.99
C TRP A 262 17.32 22.21 6.82
N LEU A 263 17.74 21.17 7.56
CA LEU A 263 17.15 19.84 7.45
C LEU A 263 15.70 19.88 7.96
N PRO A 264 14.70 19.60 7.11
CA PRO A 264 13.32 19.43 7.57
C PRO A 264 13.18 18.15 8.39
N ALA A 265 12.24 18.14 9.33
CA ALA A 265 11.98 16.94 10.15
C ALA A 265 11.42 15.77 9.32
N SER A 266 10.59 16.07 8.32
CA SER A 266 10.04 15.09 7.39
C SER A 266 9.46 15.73 6.13
N TRP A 267 9.37 14.96 5.05
CA TRP A 267 8.69 15.29 3.79
C TRP A 267 8.20 14.01 3.12
N ASP A 268 7.27 14.10 2.17
CA ASP A 268 6.72 12.91 1.51
C ASP A 268 7.45 12.60 0.20
N TRP A 269 7.54 11.32 -0.13
CA TRP A 269 7.92 10.84 -1.47
C TRP A 269 6.80 9.98 -2.05
N ASP A 270 6.50 10.20 -3.32
CA ASP A 270 5.39 9.59 -4.07
C ASP A 270 5.86 8.55 -5.09
N GLY A 271 7.09 8.04 -4.92
CA GLY A 271 7.64 7.01 -5.80
C GLY A 271 8.04 7.50 -7.19
N ARG A 272 8.21 8.82 -7.38
CA ARG A 272 8.67 9.39 -8.65
C ARG A 272 10.15 9.77 -8.63
N ASP A 273 10.81 9.58 -9.77
CA ASP A 273 12.18 10.02 -10.00
C ASP A 273 12.28 11.57 -10.14
N GLU A 274 13.48 12.08 -10.38
CA GLU A 274 13.72 13.51 -10.61
C GLU A 274 12.95 14.08 -11.81
N GLY A 275 12.67 13.25 -12.82
CA GLY A 275 11.88 13.60 -14.01
C GLY A 275 10.37 13.49 -13.81
N GLY A 276 9.90 13.12 -12.62
CA GLY A 276 8.48 12.94 -12.31
C GLY A 276 7.88 11.62 -12.81
N ARG A 277 8.70 10.65 -13.23
CA ARG A 277 8.24 9.34 -13.70
C ARG A 277 8.16 8.36 -12.53
N PRO A 278 7.12 7.50 -12.44
CA PRO A 278 7.06 6.45 -11.43
C PRO A 278 8.28 5.53 -11.55
N VAL A 279 8.86 5.17 -10.41
CA VAL A 279 9.99 4.25 -10.36
C VAL A 279 9.52 2.80 -10.43
N PRO A 280 10.31 1.86 -10.98
CA PRO A 280 9.96 0.44 -10.93
C PRO A 280 9.76 -0.09 -9.51
N ALA A 281 8.98 -1.15 -9.35
CA ALA A 281 8.95 -1.87 -8.08
C ALA A 281 10.33 -2.47 -7.77
N GLY A 282 10.73 -2.41 -6.50
CA GLY A 282 12.01 -2.95 -6.06
C GLY A 282 12.51 -2.31 -4.77
N LEU A 283 13.70 -2.76 -4.36
CA LEU A 283 14.44 -2.19 -3.25
C LEU A 283 15.17 -0.93 -3.70
N TYR A 284 15.07 0.11 -2.88
CA TYR A 284 15.79 1.37 -2.96
C TYR A 284 16.54 1.62 -1.65
N LEU A 285 17.48 2.53 -1.69
CA LEU A 285 18.35 2.87 -0.57
C LEU A 285 18.25 4.38 -0.30
N LEU A 286 17.96 4.76 0.93
CA LEU A 286 18.01 6.14 1.40
C LEU A 286 19.39 6.44 1.98
N ARG A 287 19.95 7.58 1.59
CA ARG A 287 21.21 8.08 2.15
C ARG A 287 21.10 9.58 2.38
N GLY A 288 21.51 10.02 3.57
CA GLY A 288 21.64 11.43 3.90
C GLY A 288 23.10 11.88 3.97
N GLU A 289 23.32 13.14 3.62
CA GLU A 289 24.54 13.89 3.89
C GLU A 289 24.18 15.21 4.59
N LEU A 290 24.95 15.56 5.61
CA LEU A 290 24.94 16.87 6.26
C LEU A 290 26.31 17.53 6.14
N VAL A 291 26.31 18.82 5.80
CA VAL A 291 27.52 19.65 5.81
C VAL A 291 27.46 20.57 7.02
N ALA A 292 28.53 20.59 7.80
CA ALA A 292 28.70 21.50 8.92
C ALA A 292 29.42 22.81 8.53
N ARG A 293 29.39 23.81 9.42
CA ARG A 293 30.00 25.15 9.21
C ARG A 293 31.48 25.13 8.81
N GLN A 294 32.23 24.12 9.23
CA GLN A 294 33.65 23.96 8.90
C GLN A 294 33.88 23.18 7.58
N GLY A 295 32.82 22.84 6.85
CA GLY A 295 32.88 22.02 5.64
C GLY A 295 32.91 20.51 5.89
N THR A 296 32.95 20.08 7.16
CA THR A 296 32.87 18.66 7.54
C THR A 296 31.58 18.04 7.05
N ARG A 297 31.67 16.86 6.43
CA ARG A 297 30.54 16.08 5.93
C ARG A 297 30.24 14.90 6.84
N PHE A 298 28.96 14.70 7.12
CA PHE A 298 28.44 13.57 7.88
C PHE A 298 27.45 12.81 7.01
N THR A 299 27.65 11.51 6.87
CA THR A 299 26.77 10.63 6.10
C THR A 299 25.95 9.77 7.04
N SER A 300 24.71 9.48 6.67
CA SER A 300 23.89 8.50 7.38
C SER A 300 24.36 7.08 7.10
N ALA A 301 23.96 6.14 7.96
CA ALA A 301 23.78 4.76 7.52
C ALA A 301 22.79 4.72 6.34
N VAL A 302 22.97 3.75 5.45
CA VAL A 302 22.03 3.52 4.36
C VAL A 302 20.81 2.79 4.91
N GLU A 303 19.63 3.27 4.53
CA GLU A 303 18.34 2.76 5.00
C GLU A 303 17.55 2.17 3.82
N PRO A 304 17.13 0.90 3.88
CA PRO A 304 16.38 0.28 2.81
C PRO A 304 14.94 0.82 2.74
N LEU A 305 14.42 0.95 1.52
CA LEU A 305 13.06 1.39 1.22
C LEU A 305 12.51 0.55 0.07
N GLU A 306 11.34 -0.05 0.23
CA GLU A 306 10.72 -0.90 -0.79
C GLU A 306 9.60 -0.14 -1.53
N VAL A 307 9.64 -0.15 -2.86
CA VAL A 307 8.52 0.25 -3.70
C VAL A 307 7.84 -1.02 -4.21
N VAL A 308 6.58 -1.22 -3.87
CA VAL A 308 5.79 -2.39 -4.28
C VAL A 308 4.48 -1.92 -4.86
N TYR A 309 4.14 -2.27 -6.10
CA TYR A 309 2.82 -1.96 -6.64
C TYR A 309 1.80 -2.99 -6.17
N HIS A 310 0.68 -2.54 -5.62
CA HIS A 310 -0.48 -3.37 -5.24
C HIS A 310 -1.69 -3.06 -6.12
N ARG A 311 -1.45 -2.76 -7.41
CA ARG A 311 -2.50 -2.28 -8.31
C ARG A 311 -3.53 -3.37 -8.59
N LEU A 312 -4.80 -2.98 -8.56
CA LEU A 312 -5.93 -3.74 -9.08
C LEU A 312 -6.78 -2.83 -9.97
N VAL A 313 -7.06 -3.27 -11.19
CA VAL A 313 -8.05 -2.69 -12.09
C VAL A 313 -8.97 -3.79 -12.56
N ALA A 314 -10.28 -3.56 -12.62
CA ALA A 314 -11.23 -4.55 -13.09
C ALA A 314 -12.17 -3.95 -14.14
N THR A 315 -12.67 -4.81 -15.03
CA THR A 315 -13.67 -4.48 -16.04
C THR A 315 -14.70 -5.59 -16.14
N ALA A 316 -15.91 -5.25 -16.54
CA ALA A 316 -16.98 -6.19 -16.87
C ALA A 316 -17.51 -5.88 -18.28
N SER A 317 -17.71 -6.91 -19.09
CA SER A 317 -18.20 -6.77 -20.47
C SER A 317 -19.12 -7.94 -20.85
N PRO A 318 -20.29 -7.68 -21.44
CA PRO A 318 -20.86 -6.36 -21.71
C PRO A 318 -21.26 -5.61 -20.43
N ALA A 319 -21.22 -4.28 -20.46
CA ALA A 319 -21.64 -3.45 -19.31
C ALA A 319 -23.17 -3.33 -19.17
N VAL A 320 -23.92 -3.72 -20.20
CA VAL A 320 -25.39 -3.69 -20.23
C VAL A 320 -25.92 -4.99 -20.79
N VAL A 321 -26.69 -5.72 -19.98
CA VAL A 321 -27.14 -7.09 -20.26
C VAL A 321 -28.59 -7.32 -19.83
N GLU A 322 -29.16 -8.41 -20.28
CA GLU A 322 -30.43 -8.94 -19.77
C GLU A 322 -30.19 -10.08 -18.78
N ALA A 323 -31.22 -10.42 -17.99
CA ALA A 323 -31.18 -11.63 -17.19
C ALA A 323 -30.96 -12.87 -18.09
N GLY A 324 -30.12 -13.79 -17.63
CA GLY A 324 -29.68 -14.98 -18.37
C GLY A 324 -28.48 -14.75 -19.30
N GLU A 325 -28.07 -13.51 -19.58
CA GLU A 325 -26.91 -13.24 -20.44
C GLU A 325 -25.57 -13.39 -19.68
N PRO A 326 -24.48 -13.79 -20.38
CA PRO A 326 -23.16 -13.89 -19.78
C PRO A 326 -22.45 -12.53 -19.75
N VAL A 327 -21.70 -12.32 -18.66
CA VAL A 327 -20.77 -11.22 -18.44
C VAL A 327 -19.38 -11.81 -18.23
N HIS A 328 -18.41 -11.30 -18.96
CA HIS A 328 -17.01 -11.57 -18.76
C HIS A 328 -16.40 -10.51 -17.84
N ILE A 329 -15.72 -10.94 -16.78
CA ILE A 329 -15.08 -10.08 -15.79
C ILE A 329 -13.58 -10.29 -15.91
N GLN A 330 -12.84 -9.22 -16.14
CA GLN A 330 -11.38 -9.25 -16.21
C GLN A 330 -10.80 -8.37 -15.11
N ALA A 331 -9.73 -8.84 -14.47
CA ALA A 331 -8.95 -8.07 -13.52
C ALA A 331 -7.47 -8.08 -13.90
N LEU A 332 -6.86 -6.90 -13.87
CA LEU A 332 -5.45 -6.66 -14.10
C LEU A 332 -4.79 -6.27 -12.77
N THR A 333 -3.71 -6.96 -12.43
CA THR A 333 -2.96 -6.75 -11.19
C THR A 333 -1.48 -6.55 -11.47
N GLU A 334 -0.85 -5.65 -10.72
CA GLU A 334 0.60 -5.46 -10.69
C GLU A 334 1.14 -5.85 -9.31
N GLY A 335 2.34 -6.44 -9.25
CA GLY A 335 3.00 -6.85 -8.00
C GLY A 335 2.66 -8.27 -7.50
N PRO A 336 2.98 -8.58 -6.23
CA PRO A 336 3.01 -9.95 -5.69
C PRO A 336 1.62 -10.49 -5.32
N VAL A 337 0.65 -10.43 -6.23
CA VAL A 337 -0.71 -10.91 -5.97
C VAL A 337 -0.75 -12.43 -5.70
N VAL A 338 -1.39 -12.80 -4.61
CA VAL A 338 -1.56 -14.20 -4.16
C VAL A 338 -2.78 -14.82 -4.83
N ARG A 339 -3.92 -14.13 -4.81
CA ARG A 339 -5.18 -14.58 -5.42
C ARG A 339 -6.09 -13.41 -5.75
N VAL A 340 -6.99 -13.62 -6.72
CA VAL A 340 -8.08 -12.68 -7.05
C VAL A 340 -9.40 -13.41 -7.02
N VAL A 341 -10.41 -12.77 -6.46
CA VAL A 341 -11.79 -13.27 -6.39
C VAL A 341 -12.77 -12.17 -6.78
N VAL A 342 -13.97 -12.55 -7.20
CA VAL A 342 -15.08 -11.62 -7.44
C VAL A 342 -16.27 -11.99 -6.56
N HIS A 343 -16.85 -11.00 -5.88
CA HIS A 343 -18.14 -11.13 -5.22
C HIS A 343 -19.22 -10.70 -6.20
N LEU A 344 -20.03 -11.66 -6.63
CA LEU A 344 -21.15 -11.43 -7.53
C LEU A 344 -22.40 -11.04 -6.72
N PRO A 345 -23.35 -10.30 -7.31
CA PRO A 345 -24.61 -9.96 -6.66
C PRO A 345 -25.34 -11.21 -6.14
N GLY A 346 -25.75 -11.20 -4.88
CA GLY A 346 -26.51 -12.30 -4.25
C GLY A 346 -25.67 -13.49 -3.75
N ASP A 347 -24.38 -13.57 -4.10
CA ASP A 347 -23.52 -14.66 -3.66
C ASP A 347 -23.15 -14.55 -2.17
N THR A 348 -23.20 -15.68 -1.46
CA THR A 348 -22.75 -15.78 -0.07
C THR A 348 -21.24 -16.00 0.06
N ALA A 349 -20.57 -16.43 -1.01
CA ALA A 349 -19.15 -16.71 -1.06
C ALA A 349 -18.53 -16.14 -2.35
N PRO A 350 -17.28 -15.65 -2.31
CA PRO A 350 -16.63 -15.12 -3.51
C PRO A 350 -16.27 -16.22 -4.51
N THR A 351 -16.36 -15.89 -5.79
CA THR A 351 -15.94 -16.74 -6.91
C THR A 351 -14.46 -16.51 -7.22
N PRO A 352 -13.59 -17.55 -7.18
CA PRO A 352 -12.20 -17.41 -7.58
C PRO A 352 -12.06 -17.05 -9.06
N MET A 353 -11.19 -16.08 -9.38
CA MET A 353 -10.85 -15.75 -10.76
C MET A 353 -9.68 -16.60 -11.25
N ALA A 354 -9.74 -17.08 -12.49
CA ALA A 354 -8.67 -17.87 -13.10
C ALA A 354 -7.56 -16.97 -13.63
N ARG A 355 -6.30 -17.26 -13.29
CA ARG A 355 -5.15 -16.53 -13.85
C ARG A 355 -4.90 -16.99 -15.29
N THR A 356 -5.09 -16.12 -16.27
CA THR A 356 -4.94 -16.42 -17.70
C THR A 356 -3.58 -15.99 -18.25
N ALA A 357 -2.96 -14.96 -17.65
CA ALA A 357 -1.63 -14.48 -17.98
C ALA A 357 -0.96 -13.86 -16.74
N PRO A 358 0.35 -13.50 -16.78
CA PRO A 358 0.96 -12.71 -15.72
C PRO A 358 0.19 -11.41 -15.47
N GLY A 359 -0.36 -11.27 -14.27
CA GLY A 359 -1.17 -10.11 -13.88
C GLY A 359 -2.61 -10.10 -14.41
N THR A 360 -3.05 -11.07 -15.22
CA THR A 360 -4.42 -11.10 -15.78
C THR A 360 -5.24 -12.22 -15.17
N TRP A 361 -6.45 -11.88 -14.74
CA TRP A 361 -7.40 -12.79 -14.09
C TRP A 361 -8.77 -12.65 -14.71
N GLU A 362 -9.48 -13.76 -14.87
CA GLU A 362 -10.77 -13.78 -15.56
C GLU A 362 -11.79 -14.64 -14.81
N ALA A 363 -13.05 -14.21 -14.85
CA ALA A 363 -14.21 -14.98 -14.42
C ALA A 363 -15.38 -14.72 -15.36
N GLY A 364 -16.30 -15.68 -15.43
CA GLY A 364 -17.59 -15.53 -16.09
C GLY A 364 -18.69 -15.44 -15.05
N TRP A 365 -19.69 -14.61 -15.31
CA TRP A 365 -20.92 -14.54 -14.55
C TRP A 365 -22.10 -14.59 -15.51
N THR A 366 -23.01 -15.55 -15.33
CA THR A 366 -24.31 -15.54 -16.03
C THR A 366 -25.32 -14.88 -15.12
N VAL A 367 -25.92 -13.78 -15.57
CA VAL A 367 -26.88 -13.01 -14.75
C VAL A 367 -28.06 -13.91 -14.40
N PRO A 368 -28.36 -14.15 -13.10
CA PRO A 368 -29.51 -14.97 -12.71
C PRO A 368 -30.82 -14.44 -13.30
N GLU A 369 -31.73 -15.34 -13.70
CA GLU A 369 -33.04 -14.99 -14.30
C GLU A 369 -33.93 -14.14 -13.38
N ASP A 370 -33.73 -14.24 -12.06
CA ASP A 370 -34.44 -13.50 -11.02
C ASP A 370 -33.76 -12.20 -10.58
N THR A 371 -32.70 -11.77 -11.29
CA THR A 371 -31.98 -10.52 -10.98
C THR A 371 -32.90 -9.31 -11.21
N GLU A 372 -33.03 -8.46 -10.19
CA GLU A 372 -33.78 -7.22 -10.33
C GLU A 372 -33.13 -6.28 -11.36
N PRO A 373 -33.94 -5.61 -12.22
CA PRO A 373 -33.41 -4.63 -13.15
C PRO A 373 -32.72 -3.47 -12.44
N GLY A 374 -31.62 -2.99 -13.01
CA GLY A 374 -30.82 -1.90 -12.45
C GLY A 374 -29.32 -2.20 -12.44
N SER A 375 -28.57 -1.31 -11.80
CA SER A 375 -27.12 -1.41 -11.75
C SER A 375 -26.68 -2.42 -10.69
N GLN A 376 -26.01 -3.47 -11.14
CA GLN A 376 -25.49 -4.55 -10.31
C GLN A 376 -24.01 -4.32 -10.04
N ALA A 377 -23.62 -4.30 -8.76
CA ALA A 377 -22.24 -4.09 -8.34
C ALA A 377 -21.51 -5.44 -8.19
N LEU A 378 -20.39 -5.58 -8.89
CA LEU A 378 -19.48 -6.73 -8.78
C LEU A 378 -18.20 -6.25 -8.10
N VAL A 379 -17.85 -6.85 -6.96
CA VAL A 379 -16.66 -6.43 -6.18
C VAL A 379 -15.52 -7.40 -6.41
N VAL A 380 -14.52 -6.97 -7.17
CA VAL A 380 -13.29 -7.72 -7.39
C VAL A 380 -12.32 -7.43 -6.24
N VAL A 381 -11.74 -8.48 -5.67
CA VAL A 381 -10.82 -8.40 -4.54
C VAL A 381 -9.52 -9.12 -4.87
N ALA A 382 -8.41 -8.38 -4.88
CA ALA A 382 -7.07 -8.93 -5.00
C ALA A 382 -6.41 -8.99 -3.63
N ALA A 383 -5.86 -10.16 -3.29
CA ALA A 383 -5.08 -10.35 -2.07
C ALA A 383 -3.58 -10.31 -2.38
N PHE A 384 -2.88 -9.41 -1.71
CA PHE A 384 -1.43 -9.29 -1.66
C PHE A 384 -0.93 -9.78 -0.29
N PRO A 385 0.39 -10.00 -0.08
CA PRO A 385 0.89 -10.59 1.16
C PRO A 385 0.53 -9.79 2.42
N GLU A 386 0.50 -8.46 2.32
CA GLU A 386 0.29 -7.55 3.47
C GLU A 386 -1.03 -6.77 3.38
N THR A 387 -1.75 -6.86 2.27
CA THR A 387 -2.93 -6.01 2.03
C THR A 387 -3.90 -6.62 1.03
N VAL A 388 -5.08 -6.01 0.91
CA VAL A 388 -6.09 -6.37 -0.09
C VAL A 388 -6.51 -5.11 -0.84
N ARG A 389 -6.71 -5.23 -2.15
CA ARG A 389 -7.36 -4.19 -2.96
C ARG A 389 -8.73 -4.62 -3.41
N ARG A 390 -9.63 -3.65 -3.54
CA ARG A 390 -11.00 -3.83 -3.98
C ARG A 390 -11.29 -2.88 -5.12
N GLU A 391 -11.89 -3.41 -6.16
CA GLU A 391 -12.41 -2.63 -7.27
C GLU A 391 -13.86 -3.02 -7.52
N THR A 392 -14.74 -2.03 -7.68
CA THR A 392 -16.15 -2.29 -7.96
C THR A 392 -16.45 -1.95 -9.40
N VAL A 393 -16.91 -2.94 -10.16
CA VAL A 393 -17.41 -2.75 -11.53
C VAL A 393 -18.92 -2.89 -11.55
N TYR A 394 -19.57 -2.16 -12.44
CA TYR A 394 -21.03 -2.15 -12.54
C TYR A 394 -21.47 -2.78 -13.86
N VAL A 395 -22.57 -3.53 -13.79
CA VAL A 395 -23.27 -4.09 -14.94
C VAL A 395 -24.74 -3.70 -14.82
N ASP A 396 -25.29 -3.05 -15.83
CA ASP A 396 -26.69 -2.66 -15.85
C ASP A 396 -27.56 -3.78 -16.43
N VAL A 397 -28.49 -4.29 -15.61
CA VAL A 397 -29.46 -5.31 -16.01
C VAL A 397 -30.74 -4.63 -16.49
N LEU A 398 -31.09 -4.86 -17.75
CA LEU A 398 -32.30 -4.30 -18.37
C LEU A 398 -33.57 -4.96 -17.81
N PRO A 399 -34.69 -4.23 -17.73
CA PRO A 399 -35.98 -4.82 -17.37
C PRO A 399 -36.40 -5.88 -18.39
N PRO A 400 -37.22 -6.88 -18.00
CA PRO A 400 -37.72 -7.89 -18.93
C PRO A 400 -38.52 -7.24 -20.07
N LEU A 401 -38.38 -7.78 -21.29
CA LEU A 401 -39.16 -7.34 -22.44
C LEU A 401 -40.60 -7.82 -22.30
N TRP A 402 -41.56 -6.90 -22.37
CA TRP A 402 -42.98 -7.21 -22.37
C TRP A 402 -43.73 -6.28 -23.33
N ILE A 403 -44.95 -6.67 -23.71
CA ILE A 403 -45.84 -5.84 -24.52
C ILE A 403 -47.27 -5.99 -24.05
N GLN A 404 -47.99 -4.88 -23.95
CA GLN A 404 -49.44 -4.83 -23.79
C GLN A 404 -50.04 -4.02 -24.91
N GLY A 405 -51.12 -4.52 -25.51
CA GLY A 405 -51.76 -3.88 -26.66
C GLY A 405 -53.21 -3.52 -26.38
N ALA A 406 -53.71 -2.57 -27.16
CA ALA A 406 -55.14 -2.29 -27.29
C ALA A 406 -55.45 -1.85 -28.73
N VAL A 407 -56.68 -2.09 -29.16
CA VAL A 407 -57.19 -1.63 -30.46
C VAL A 407 -58.50 -0.88 -30.23
N ALA A 408 -58.65 0.30 -30.84
CA ALA A 408 -59.83 1.15 -30.69
C ALA A 408 -60.20 1.85 -32.02
N PRO A 409 -61.50 1.94 -32.38
CA PRO A 409 -62.63 1.33 -31.66
C PRO A 409 -62.62 -0.20 -31.74
N ASN A 410 -63.21 -0.84 -30.73
CA ASN A 410 -63.46 -2.28 -30.68
C ASN A 410 -64.79 -2.51 -29.94
N PRO A 411 -65.88 -2.90 -30.64
CA PRO A 411 -65.93 -3.37 -32.03
C PRO A 411 -65.76 -2.24 -33.09
N ALA A 412 -65.38 -2.61 -34.32
CA ALA A 412 -65.22 -1.72 -35.48
C ALA A 412 -65.91 -2.27 -36.73
N ARG A 413 -66.33 -1.41 -37.67
CA ARG A 413 -66.98 -1.84 -38.92
C ARG A 413 -65.96 -2.26 -40.00
N PRO A 414 -66.35 -3.10 -40.98
CA PRO A 414 -65.52 -3.35 -42.16
C PRO A 414 -65.13 -2.03 -42.85
N GLY A 415 -63.85 -1.87 -43.17
CA GLY A 415 -63.29 -0.64 -43.76
C GLY A 415 -63.05 0.53 -42.79
N GLU A 416 -63.43 0.42 -41.51
CA GLU A 416 -63.23 1.47 -40.51
C GLU A 416 -61.75 1.56 -40.08
N PRO A 417 -61.16 2.76 -39.96
CA PRO A 417 -59.82 2.91 -39.40
C PRO A 417 -59.84 2.68 -37.88
N VAL A 418 -58.96 1.82 -37.41
CA VAL A 418 -58.69 1.61 -35.98
C VAL A 418 -57.29 2.11 -35.63
N THR A 419 -57.12 2.51 -34.37
CA THR A 419 -55.82 2.82 -33.77
C THR A 419 -55.41 1.64 -32.91
N VAL A 420 -54.26 1.06 -33.23
CA VAL A 420 -53.60 0.07 -32.41
C VAL A 420 -52.56 0.78 -31.56
N THR A 421 -52.62 0.57 -30.26
CA THR A 421 -51.67 1.12 -29.30
C THR A 421 -50.97 -0.01 -28.56
N ALA A 422 -49.67 0.14 -28.33
CA ALA A 422 -48.89 -0.76 -27.49
C ALA A 422 -48.17 0.01 -26.39
N THR A 423 -48.00 -0.61 -25.23
CA THR A 423 -47.13 -0.16 -24.15
C THR A 423 -46.07 -1.23 -23.93
N VAL A 424 -44.80 -0.81 -23.89
CA VAL A 424 -43.61 -1.64 -23.79
C VAL A 424 -42.57 -0.97 -22.89
N PRO A 425 -41.54 -1.67 -22.39
CA PRO A 425 -40.38 -1.03 -21.77
C PRO A 425 -39.73 0.00 -22.68
N ALA A 426 -39.21 1.09 -22.11
CA ALA A 426 -38.53 2.16 -22.86
C ALA A 426 -37.28 1.68 -23.62
N THR A 427 -36.74 0.52 -23.27
CA THR A 427 -35.56 -0.11 -23.91
C THR A 427 -35.92 -0.92 -25.17
N THR A 428 -37.16 -0.85 -25.67
CA THR A 428 -37.63 -1.64 -26.81
C THR A 428 -37.17 -1.01 -28.12
N ASP A 429 -36.62 -1.81 -29.04
CA ASP A 429 -36.08 -1.30 -30.32
C ASP A 429 -37.18 -1.04 -31.35
N VAL A 430 -38.14 -1.97 -31.45
CA VAL A 430 -39.23 -1.89 -32.44
C VAL A 430 -40.49 -2.60 -31.94
N VAL A 431 -41.65 -2.05 -32.31
CA VAL A 431 -42.95 -2.69 -32.13
C VAL A 431 -43.65 -2.81 -33.47
N THR A 432 -44.17 -3.99 -33.79
CA THR A 432 -44.80 -4.31 -35.06
C THR A 432 -46.16 -4.97 -34.85
N LEU A 433 -47.15 -4.55 -35.64
CA LEU A 433 -48.46 -5.18 -35.75
C LEU A 433 -48.43 -6.19 -36.91
N HIS A 434 -48.95 -7.38 -36.67
CA HIS A 434 -49.13 -8.44 -37.65
C HIS A 434 -50.63 -8.73 -37.79
N PRO A 435 -51.33 -8.05 -38.72
CA PRO A 435 -52.72 -8.35 -39.01
C PRO A 435 -52.85 -9.64 -39.83
N PRO A 436 -53.98 -10.36 -39.76
CA PRO A 436 -54.16 -11.62 -40.46
C PRO A 436 -54.21 -11.38 -41.96
N ASN A 437 -53.43 -12.16 -42.73
CA ASN A 437 -53.36 -12.11 -44.19
C ASN A 437 -52.99 -10.72 -44.78
N GLN A 438 -52.32 -9.86 -44.01
CA GLN A 438 -51.83 -8.56 -44.47
C GLN A 438 -50.33 -8.38 -44.12
N PRO A 439 -49.62 -7.47 -44.81
CA PRO A 439 -48.27 -7.09 -44.42
C PRO A 439 -48.21 -6.54 -43.00
N SER A 440 -47.10 -6.78 -42.33
CA SER A 440 -46.84 -6.26 -40.98
C SER A 440 -46.61 -4.76 -41.00
N ILE A 441 -47.04 -4.07 -39.95
CA ILE A 441 -47.07 -2.62 -39.85
C ILE A 441 -46.23 -2.20 -38.66
N PRO A 442 -45.12 -1.46 -38.84
CA PRO A 442 -44.36 -0.91 -37.72
C PRO A 442 -45.17 0.17 -37.02
N LEU A 443 -45.21 0.12 -35.68
CA LEU A 443 -45.77 1.19 -34.87
C LEU A 443 -44.74 2.33 -34.77
N ARG A 444 -45.23 3.52 -34.43
CA ARG A 444 -44.40 4.70 -34.11
C ARG A 444 -44.46 5.00 -32.63
N GLU A 445 -43.32 5.22 -32.01
CA GLU A 445 -43.23 5.67 -30.62
C GLU A 445 -43.81 7.08 -30.47
N VAL A 446 -44.60 7.29 -29.41
CA VAL A 446 -45.22 8.56 -29.05
C VAL A 446 -44.80 9.07 -27.65
N GLY A 447 -43.90 8.36 -26.97
CA GLY A 447 -43.31 8.72 -25.68
C GLY A 447 -43.59 7.71 -24.55
N ASP A 448 -42.70 7.65 -23.56
CA ASP A 448 -42.80 6.80 -22.34
C ASP A 448 -43.13 5.33 -22.62
N GLY A 449 -42.51 4.73 -23.65
CA GLY A 449 -42.74 3.33 -24.01
C GLY A 449 -44.10 3.07 -24.67
N ARG A 450 -44.82 4.10 -25.10
CA ARG A 450 -46.09 3.99 -25.83
C ARG A 450 -45.87 4.09 -27.34
N TRP A 451 -46.46 3.16 -28.08
CA TRP A 451 -46.34 3.02 -29.53
C TRP A 451 -47.73 3.00 -30.17
N THR A 452 -47.88 3.57 -31.36
CA THR A 452 -49.18 3.62 -32.07
C THR A 452 -49.05 3.35 -33.56
N ALA A 453 -50.06 2.71 -34.15
CA ALA A 453 -50.26 2.63 -35.58
C ALA A 453 -51.74 2.82 -35.91
N ARG A 454 -52.02 3.38 -37.08
CA ARG A 454 -53.36 3.30 -37.68
C ARG A 454 -53.39 2.11 -38.61
N TRP A 455 -54.44 1.31 -38.50
CA TRP A 455 -54.70 0.17 -39.37
C TRP A 455 -56.16 0.21 -39.82
N GLN A 456 -56.46 -0.21 -41.04
CA GLN A 456 -57.80 -0.20 -41.58
C GLN A 456 -58.36 -1.62 -41.57
N VAL A 457 -59.53 -1.80 -40.97
CA VAL A 457 -60.22 -3.10 -40.96
C VAL A 457 -60.48 -3.53 -42.40
N PRO A 458 -60.17 -4.78 -42.79
CA PRO A 458 -60.43 -5.27 -44.14
C PRO A 458 -61.89 -4.98 -44.55
N PRO A 459 -62.14 -4.36 -45.72
CA PRO A 459 -63.51 -4.08 -46.18
C PRO A 459 -64.37 -5.34 -46.36
N ASP A 460 -63.72 -6.50 -46.56
CA ASP A 460 -64.31 -7.82 -46.72
C ASP A 460 -64.41 -8.63 -45.41
N ALA A 461 -64.07 -8.02 -44.27
CA ALA A 461 -64.20 -8.67 -42.96
C ALA A 461 -65.67 -9.04 -42.67
N ALA A 462 -65.92 -10.28 -42.31
CA ALA A 462 -67.27 -10.78 -42.05
C ALA A 462 -67.88 -10.09 -40.81
N PRO A 463 -69.05 -9.42 -40.90
CA PRO A 463 -69.73 -8.88 -39.73
C PRO A 463 -70.03 -9.96 -38.69
N GLY A 464 -69.83 -9.66 -37.41
CA GLY A 464 -69.98 -10.62 -36.30
C GLY A 464 -68.76 -11.54 -36.08
N SER A 465 -67.69 -11.41 -36.89
CA SER A 465 -66.44 -12.15 -36.69
C SER A 465 -65.47 -11.43 -35.74
N SER A 466 -64.39 -12.13 -35.35
CA SER A 466 -63.23 -11.56 -34.63
C SER A 466 -62.00 -11.64 -35.51
N LEU A 467 -61.24 -10.55 -35.61
CA LEU A 467 -59.94 -10.50 -36.28
C LEU A 467 -58.83 -10.61 -35.24
N PRO A 468 -58.05 -11.71 -35.22
CA PRO A 468 -56.91 -11.83 -34.33
C PRO A 468 -55.77 -10.95 -34.84
N LEU A 469 -55.28 -10.07 -34.01
CA LEU A 469 -54.12 -9.21 -34.26
C LEU A 469 -52.98 -9.65 -33.35
N GLU A 470 -51.79 -9.75 -33.90
CA GLU A 470 -50.58 -10.02 -33.11
C GLU A 470 -49.70 -8.77 -33.06
N LEU A 471 -49.27 -8.41 -31.87
CA LEU A 471 -48.28 -7.37 -31.63
C LEU A 471 -46.97 -8.01 -31.18
N GLU A 472 -45.89 -7.70 -31.87
CA GLU A 472 -44.53 -8.13 -31.54
C GLU A 472 -43.70 -6.93 -31.10
N ALA A 473 -43.15 -6.97 -29.89
CA ALA A 473 -42.05 -6.10 -29.46
C ALA A 473 -40.74 -6.87 -29.61
N ARG A 474 -39.69 -6.21 -30.12
CA ARG A 474 -38.34 -6.76 -30.16
C ARG A 474 -37.34 -5.86 -29.47
N ARG A 475 -36.38 -6.50 -28.80
CA ARG A 475 -35.17 -5.89 -28.27
C ARG A 475 -34.02 -6.86 -28.54
N ARG A 476 -33.05 -6.47 -29.37
CA ARG A 476 -31.99 -7.37 -29.87
C ARG A 476 -32.59 -8.66 -30.46
N ASP A 477 -32.30 -9.82 -29.89
CA ASP A 477 -32.78 -11.15 -30.27
C ASP A 477 -34.04 -11.60 -29.51
N ARG A 478 -34.43 -10.88 -28.45
CA ARG A 478 -35.63 -11.17 -27.66
C ARG A 478 -36.88 -10.64 -28.35
N ARG A 479 -37.99 -11.37 -28.17
CA ARG A 479 -39.33 -10.97 -28.60
C ARG A 479 -40.35 -11.15 -27.49
N ALA A 480 -41.27 -10.20 -27.38
CA ALA A 480 -42.48 -10.33 -26.57
C ALA A 480 -43.69 -10.15 -27.47
N VAL A 481 -44.73 -10.96 -27.26
CA VAL A 481 -45.92 -11.00 -28.12
C VAL A 481 -47.18 -10.76 -27.29
N ALA A 482 -48.08 -9.95 -27.82
CA ALA A 482 -49.44 -9.79 -27.30
C ALA A 482 -50.45 -10.06 -28.41
N HIS A 483 -51.49 -10.83 -28.11
CA HIS A 483 -52.61 -11.06 -29.02
C HIS A 483 -53.78 -10.17 -28.63
N LEU A 484 -54.40 -9.54 -29.63
CA LEU A 484 -55.59 -8.73 -29.50
C LEU A 484 -56.68 -9.30 -30.39
N ASP A 485 -57.93 -9.22 -29.93
CA ASP A 485 -59.09 -9.57 -30.73
C ASP A 485 -59.89 -8.32 -31.07
N LEU A 486 -60.03 -8.03 -32.36
CA LEU A 486 -60.90 -6.97 -32.85
C LEU A 486 -62.24 -7.55 -33.30
N ALA A 487 -63.32 -7.22 -32.59
CA ALA A 487 -64.67 -7.60 -32.99
C ALA A 487 -65.14 -6.76 -34.18
N VAL A 488 -65.66 -7.43 -35.22
CA VAL A 488 -66.23 -6.78 -36.41
C VAL A 488 -67.72 -6.53 -36.17
N ALA A 489 -68.10 -5.27 -36.05
CA ALA A 489 -69.49 -4.89 -35.75
C ALA A 489 -70.45 -5.39 -36.84
N GLU A 490 -71.58 -5.96 -36.41
CA GLU A 490 -72.73 -6.16 -37.31
C GLU A 490 -73.25 -4.79 -37.74
N GLY A 491 -73.20 -4.51 -39.04
CA GLY A 491 -73.69 -3.25 -39.58
C GLY A 491 -75.16 -3.05 -39.21
N ALA A 492 -75.49 -1.91 -38.59
CA ALA A 492 -76.89 -1.50 -38.48
C ALA A 492 -77.46 -1.40 -39.90
N ALA A 493 -78.46 -2.23 -40.20
CA ALA A 493 -79.21 -2.15 -41.44
C ALA A 493 -79.66 -0.71 -41.68
N ASN A 494 -79.40 -0.25 -42.91
CA ASN A 494 -79.86 1.01 -43.47
C ASN A 494 -81.35 1.24 -43.12
N ARG A 495 -81.67 2.05 -42.10
CA ARG A 495 -83.01 2.58 -41.90
C ARG A 495 -83.01 4.00 -42.45
N GLU A 496 -83.51 4.13 -43.67
CA GLU A 496 -83.99 5.42 -44.17
C GLU A 496 -85.00 6.00 -43.16
N PRO A 497 -84.93 7.29 -42.83
CA PRO A 497 -85.97 7.94 -42.04
C PRO A 497 -87.23 8.09 -42.90
N VAL A 498 -88.24 7.26 -42.66
CA VAL A 498 -89.60 7.49 -43.14
C VAL A 498 -90.22 8.59 -42.28
N PHE A 499 -90.31 9.80 -42.83
CA PHE A 499 -91.16 10.86 -42.29
C PHE A 499 -92.59 10.64 -42.77
N HIS A 500 -93.51 10.29 -41.87
CA HIS A 500 -94.94 10.42 -42.10
C HIS A 500 -95.40 11.80 -41.65
N LEU A 501 -95.90 12.60 -42.61
CA LEU A 501 -96.70 13.80 -42.36
C LEU A 501 -98.13 13.39 -41.98
N THR A 502 -98.66 13.99 -40.92
CA THR A 502 -100.10 14.12 -40.72
C THR A 502 -100.44 15.54 -40.29
N HIS A 503 -101.54 16.03 -40.87
CA HIS A 503 -102.09 17.39 -40.90
C HIS A 503 -102.27 18.09 -39.56
#